data_AF-A0A3B0V9W1-F1
#
_entry.id   AF-A0A3B0V9W1-F1
#
_cell.length_a   1.000
_cell.length_b   1.000
_cell.length_c   1.000
_cell.angle_alpha   90.00
_cell.angle_beta   90.00
_cell.angle_gamma   90.00
#
_symmetry.space_group_name_H-M   'P 1'
#
loop_
_entity.id
_entity.type
_entity.pdbx_description
1 polymer ?
#
loop_
_entity_poly.entity_id
_entity_poly.type
_entity_poly.pdbx_seq_one_letter_code
_entity_poly.pdbx_strand_id
1 'polypeptide(L)'
;MRRMVRDSRYRGYSALETLQRWPSVRRGEEKHIFPYQEEADVMFNTALLFELGVLKRLAEPLLREVPPNTPEYSEAKRLLKFLSYLVCINEKEIPPTSILREFLDGSSFDYS
;
A
#
# COMPACT_ATOMS: atom_id res chain seq x y z
N MET A 1 1.96 1.18 1.41
CA MET A 1 2.00 -0.15 0.78
C MET A 1 0.81 -0.37 -0.16
N ARG A 2 -0.42 -0.50 0.34
CA ARG A 2 -1.63 -0.66 -0.51
C ARG A 2 -1.68 0.30 -1.71
N ARG A 3 -1.49 1.60 -1.45
CA ARG A 3 -1.44 2.63 -2.52
C ARG A 3 -0.39 2.33 -3.59
N MET A 4 0.84 2.00 -3.20
CA MET A 4 1.93 1.71 -4.13
C MET A 4 1.64 0.50 -5.01
N VAL A 5 1.15 -0.59 -4.41
CA VAL A 5 0.79 -1.82 -5.13
C VAL A 5 -0.36 -1.55 -6.11
N ARG A 6 -1.41 -0.88 -5.64
CA ARG A 6 -2.59 -0.54 -6.47
C ARG A 6 -2.22 0.42 -7.60
N ASP A 7 -1.53 1.49 -7.29
CA ASP A 7 -1.21 2.54 -8.25
C ASP A 7 -0.25 2.02 -9.34
N SER A 8 0.66 1.10 -8.99
CA SER A 8 1.48 0.38 -9.98
C SER A 8 0.66 -0.55 -10.86
N ARG A 9 -0.20 -1.41 -10.27
CA ARG A 9 -1.00 -2.39 -11.02
C ARG A 9 -2.04 -1.76 -11.95
N TYR A 10 -2.75 -0.72 -11.50
CA TYR A 10 -3.94 -0.23 -12.19
C TYR A 10 -3.78 1.16 -12.81
N ARG A 11 -2.77 1.94 -12.41
CA ARG A 11 -2.59 3.33 -12.84
C ARG A 11 -1.26 3.60 -13.54
N GLY A 12 -0.39 2.59 -13.63
CA GLY A 12 0.93 2.70 -14.26
C GLY A 12 1.91 3.60 -13.50
N TYR A 13 1.62 3.96 -12.25
CA TYR A 13 2.53 4.77 -11.46
C TYR A 13 3.66 3.94 -10.87
N SER A 14 4.88 4.45 -10.99
CA SER A 14 6.06 3.91 -10.32
C SER A 14 5.99 4.09 -8.80
N ALA A 15 6.81 3.33 -8.06
CA ALA A 15 7.01 3.55 -6.64
C ALA A 15 7.54 4.95 -6.35
N LEU A 16 8.41 5.48 -7.22
CA LEU A 16 8.96 6.83 -7.10
C LEU A 16 7.85 7.89 -7.12
N GLU A 17 6.96 7.85 -8.12
CA GLU A 17 5.83 8.78 -8.21
C GLU A 17 4.90 8.68 -7.00
N THR A 18 4.69 7.47 -6.50
CA THR A 18 3.89 7.25 -5.28
C THR A 18 4.55 7.92 -4.06
N LEU A 19 5.86 7.76 -3.90
CA LEU A 19 6.62 8.35 -2.79
C LEU A 19 6.66 9.87 -2.89
N GLN A 20 6.87 10.43 -4.09
CA GLN A 20 6.86 11.87 -4.34
C GLN A 20 5.53 12.53 -3.93
N ARG A 21 4.42 11.84 -4.15
CA ARG A 21 3.08 12.37 -3.82
C ARG A 21 2.72 12.22 -2.34
N TRP A 22 3.42 11.36 -1.60
CA TRP A 22 3.09 11.02 -0.22
C TRP A 22 2.97 12.23 0.72
N PRO A 23 3.89 13.23 0.69
CA PRO A 23 3.75 14.42 1.53
C PRO A 23 2.48 15.22 1.23
N SER A 24 2.05 15.29 -0.04
CA SER A 24 0.83 15.98 -0.42
C SER A 24 -0.42 15.28 0.13
N VAL A 25 -0.44 13.96 0.03
CA VAL A 25 -1.51 13.13 0.59
C VAL A 25 -1.63 13.34 2.10
N ARG A 26 -0.50 13.28 2.82
CA ARG A 26 -0.45 13.49 4.27
C ARG A 26 -0.99 14.85 4.70
N ARG A 27 -0.57 15.93 4.01
CA ARG A 27 -1.11 17.28 4.27
C ARG A 27 -2.61 17.35 4.01
N GLY A 28 -3.10 16.67 2.97
CA GLY A 28 -4.53 16.58 2.67
C GLY A 28 -5.29 15.89 3.80
N GLU A 29 -4.78 14.75 4.29
CA GLU A 29 -5.37 14.02 5.43
C GLU A 29 -5.38 14.86 6.70
N GLU A 30 -4.28 15.54 7.03
CA GLU A 30 -4.14 16.39 8.21
C GLU A 30 -5.07 17.60 8.21
N LYS A 31 -5.33 18.18 7.03
CA LYS A 31 -6.20 19.35 6.90
C LYS A 31 -7.69 18.98 6.82
N HIS A 32 -8.02 17.86 6.16
CA HIS A 32 -9.39 17.57 5.73
C HIS A 32 -9.98 16.28 6.27
N ILE A 33 -9.19 15.37 6.86
CA ILE A 33 -9.68 14.06 7.33
C ILE A 33 -9.54 13.94 8.84
N PHE A 34 -8.31 14.01 9.39
CA PHE A 34 -8.08 13.77 10.81
C PHE A 34 -8.85 14.71 11.76
N PRO A 35 -9.05 16.01 11.46
CA PRO A 35 -9.80 16.89 12.34
C PRO A 35 -11.28 16.51 12.50
N TYR A 36 -11.86 15.84 11.49
CA TYR A 36 -13.30 15.57 11.41
C TYR A 36 -13.63 14.09 11.68
N GLN A 37 -12.63 13.24 11.97
CA GLN A 37 -12.85 11.80 12.10
C GLN A 37 -13.81 11.43 13.25
N GLU A 38 -13.80 12.21 14.34
CA GLU A 38 -14.65 11.99 15.53
C GLU A 38 -16.10 12.48 15.33
N GLU A 39 -16.36 13.24 14.26
CA GLU A 39 -17.70 13.70 13.89
C GLU A 39 -18.45 12.68 13.02
N ALA A 40 -17.78 11.59 12.62
CA ALA A 40 -18.38 10.58 11.78
C ALA A 40 -19.35 9.67 12.56
N ASP A 41 -20.55 9.46 12.02
CA ASP A 41 -21.53 8.53 12.59
C ASP A 41 -21.02 7.08 12.64
N VAL A 42 -20.17 6.71 11.67
CA VAL A 42 -19.61 5.36 11.52
C VAL A 42 -18.16 5.44 11.08
N MET A 43 -17.31 4.67 11.73
CA MET A 43 -15.90 4.48 11.37
C MET A 43 -15.64 3.01 11.04
N PHE A 44 -14.98 2.75 9.90
CA PHE A 44 -14.61 1.39 9.48
C PHE A 44 -13.12 1.28 9.18
N ASN A 45 -12.44 0.38 9.89
CA ASN A 45 -11.01 0.13 9.69
C ASN A 45 -10.79 -1.15 8.87
N THR A 46 -10.18 -1.00 7.70
CA THR A 46 -9.89 -2.13 6.80
C THR A 46 -8.51 -2.75 7.05
N ALA A 47 -7.76 -2.33 8.07
CA ALA A 47 -6.43 -2.85 8.37
C ALA A 47 -6.48 -4.35 8.72
N LEU A 48 -5.56 -5.12 8.14
CA LEU A 48 -5.41 -6.55 8.40
C LEU A 48 -4.00 -6.83 8.91
N LEU A 49 -3.87 -7.55 10.02
CA LEU A 49 -2.57 -7.82 10.67
C LEU A 49 -1.53 -8.47 9.74
N PHE A 50 -1.99 -9.33 8.82
CA PHE A 50 -1.13 -10.08 7.91
C PHE A 50 -0.88 -9.37 6.57
N GLU A 51 -1.49 -8.21 6.32
CA GLU A 51 -1.47 -7.59 4.98
C GLU A 51 -0.06 -7.34 4.46
N LEU A 52 0.85 -6.92 5.33
CA LEU A 52 2.19 -6.53 4.94
C LEU A 52 3.02 -7.75 4.51
N GLY A 53 2.81 -8.90 5.16
CA GLY A 53 3.45 -10.16 4.77
C GLY A 53 3.02 -10.63 3.38
N VAL A 54 1.78 -10.35 2.98
CA VAL A 54 1.25 -10.66 1.65
C VAL A 54 1.74 -9.65 0.61
N LEU A 55 1.54 -8.35 0.90
CA LEU A 55 1.87 -7.26 -0.02
C LEU A 55 3.37 -7.10 -0.25
N LYS A 56 4.23 -7.60 0.66
CA LYS A 56 5.69 -7.56 0.54
C LYS A 56 6.18 -8.06 -0.82
N ARG A 57 5.66 -9.18 -1.32
CA ARG A 57 6.08 -9.75 -2.62
C ARG A 57 5.84 -8.81 -3.80
N LEU A 58 4.78 -8.00 -3.72
CA LEU A 58 4.41 -7.03 -4.74
C LEU A 58 5.14 -5.70 -4.55
N ALA A 59 5.34 -5.27 -3.30
CA ALA A 59 5.93 -3.97 -2.99
C ALA A 59 7.47 -3.95 -3.10
N GLU A 60 8.16 -5.04 -2.76
CA GLU A 60 9.63 -5.08 -2.77
C GLU A 60 10.26 -4.84 -4.16
N PRO A 61 9.78 -5.46 -5.26
CA PRO A 61 10.28 -5.17 -6.59
C PRO A 61 10.13 -3.70 -6.96
N LEU A 62 8.95 -3.12 -6.71
CA LEU A 62 8.65 -1.72 -7.00
C LEU A 62 9.57 -0.76 -6.24
N LEU A 63 9.84 -1.05 -4.96
CA LEU A 63 10.74 -0.23 -4.15
C LEU A 63 12.21 -0.34 -4.60
N ARG A 64 12.63 -1.48 -5.16
CA ARG A 64 13.98 -1.67 -5.70
C ARG A 64 14.21 -0.92 -7.01
N GLU A 65 13.15 -0.57 -7.73
CA GLU A 65 13.21 0.22 -8.96
C GLU A 65 13.44 1.72 -8.70
N VAL A 66 13.31 2.18 -7.46
CA VAL A 66 13.56 3.59 -7.11
C VAL A 66 15.04 3.94 -7.30
N PRO A 67 15.39 4.92 -8.18
CA PRO A 67 16.78 5.21 -8.50
C PRO A 67 17.58 5.82 -7.33
N PRO A 68 18.85 5.45 -7.12
CA PRO A 68 19.67 5.98 -6.04
C PRO A 68 19.93 7.48 -6.03
N ASN A 69 19.76 8.14 -7.18
CA ASN A 69 19.98 9.58 -7.37
C ASN A 69 18.72 10.43 -7.08
N THR A 70 17.66 9.84 -6.53
CA THR A 70 16.42 10.55 -6.17
C THR A 70 16.34 10.78 -4.65
N PRO A 71 15.71 11.88 -4.19
CA PRO A 71 15.56 12.13 -2.75
C PRO A 71 14.72 11.04 -2.05
N GLU A 72 13.76 10.43 -2.76
CA GLU A 72 12.90 9.36 -2.26
C GLU A 72 13.62 8.03 -2.03
N TYR A 73 14.84 7.87 -2.55
CA TYR A 73 15.60 6.62 -2.40
C TYR A 73 15.86 6.23 -0.95
N SER A 74 16.07 7.23 -0.08
CA SER A 74 16.24 7.03 1.36
C SER A 74 15.01 6.37 1.99
N GLU A 75 13.82 6.87 1.65
CA GLU A 75 12.54 6.29 2.08
C GLU A 75 12.31 4.91 1.46
N ALA A 76 12.65 4.71 0.19
CA ALA A 76 12.55 3.40 -0.43
C ALA A 76 13.40 2.34 0.30
N LYS A 77 14.65 2.66 0.64
CA LYS A 77 15.51 1.79 1.46
C LYS A 77 14.93 1.54 2.85
N ARG A 78 14.41 2.58 3.51
CA ARG A 78 13.80 2.46 4.84
C ARG A 78 12.62 1.48 4.81
N LEU A 79 11.77 1.58 3.80
CA LEU A 79 10.63 0.68 3.60
C LEU A 79 11.08 -0.75 3.25
N LEU A 80 12.09 -0.92 2.39
CA LEU A 80 12.68 -2.24 2.11
C LEU A 80 13.24 -2.88 3.37
N LYS A 81 13.96 -2.11 4.20
CA LYS A 81 14.48 -2.61 5.47
C LYS A 81 13.35 -2.99 6.42
N PHE A 82 12.31 -2.17 6.52
CA PHE A 82 11.12 -2.48 7.31
C PHE A 82 10.46 -3.79 6.85
N LEU A 83 10.24 -3.95 5.55
CA LEU A 83 9.67 -5.18 4.99
C LEU A 83 10.55 -6.40 5.25
N SER A 84 11.88 -6.24 5.30
CA SER A 84 12.83 -7.35 5.54
C SER A 84 12.61 -8.08 6.87
N TYR A 85 11.96 -7.46 7.85
CA TYR A 85 11.63 -8.07 9.13
C TYR A 85 10.34 -8.91 9.10
N LEU A 86 9.57 -8.84 8.02
CA LEU A 86 8.28 -9.51 7.89
C LEU A 86 8.42 -10.85 7.17
N VAL A 87 7.72 -11.86 7.70
CA VAL A 87 7.55 -13.15 7.04
C VAL A 87 6.63 -12.97 5.84
N CYS A 88 7.05 -13.52 4.71
CA CYS A 88 6.26 -13.53 3.50
C CYS A 88 5.09 -14.52 3.62
N ILE A 89 3.89 -14.08 3.27
CA ILE A 89 2.67 -14.90 3.28
C ILE A 89 2.25 -15.15 1.84
N ASN A 90 1.80 -16.37 1.54
CA ASN A 90 1.39 -16.73 0.19
C ASN A 90 -0.03 -16.22 -0.08
N GLU A 91 -0.23 -15.54 -1.21
CA GLU A 91 -1.55 -15.04 -1.63
C GLU A 91 -2.61 -16.15 -1.79
N LYS A 92 -2.20 -17.41 -1.97
CA LYS A 92 -3.12 -18.56 -1.99
C LYS A 92 -3.81 -18.83 -0.64
N GLU A 93 -3.22 -18.36 0.45
CA GLU A 93 -3.78 -18.51 1.81
C GLU A 93 -4.86 -17.45 2.11
N ILE A 94 -5.04 -16.48 1.21
CA ILE A 94 -5.99 -15.39 1.40
C ILE A 94 -7.37 -15.82 0.92
N PRO A 95 -8.44 -15.71 1.73
CA PRO A 95 -9.79 -16.03 1.26
C PRO A 95 -10.18 -15.18 0.05
N PRO A 96 -10.96 -15.70 -0.91
CA PRO A 96 -11.39 -14.95 -2.08
C PRO A 96 -12.39 -13.83 -1.73
N THR A 97 -12.96 -13.87 -0.52
CA THR A 97 -13.83 -12.82 0.05
C THR A 97 -13.06 -11.74 0.80
N SER A 98 -11.73 -11.84 0.92
CA SER A 98 -10.93 -10.83 1.62
C SER A 98 -10.82 -9.54 0.81
N ILE A 99 -10.96 -8.39 1.46
CA ILE A 99 -10.72 -7.07 0.83
C ILE A 99 -9.30 -6.94 0.26
N LEU A 100 -8.34 -7.72 0.78
CA LEU A 100 -6.97 -7.72 0.27
C LEU A 100 -6.89 -8.23 -1.17
N ARG A 101 -7.92 -8.96 -1.65
CA ARG A 101 -8.06 -9.38 -3.05
C ARG A 101 -8.22 -8.23 -4.03
N GLU A 102 -8.47 -7.00 -3.58
CA GLU A 102 -8.36 -5.79 -4.43
C GLU A 102 -6.93 -5.58 -4.96
N PHE A 103 -5.91 -5.97 -4.19
CA PHE A 103 -4.51 -5.78 -4.54
C PHE A 103 -3.88 -7.03 -5.17
N LEU A 104 -4.62 -8.13 -5.15
CA LEU A 104 -4.23 -9.45 -5.61
C LEU A 104 -5.19 -9.89 -6.72
N ASP A 105 -5.05 -11.11 -7.20
CA ASP A 105 -6.01 -11.74 -8.10
C ASP A 105 -6.91 -12.70 -7.32
N GLY A 106 -7.98 -13.23 -7.92
CA GLY A 106 -8.82 -14.28 -7.32
C GLY A 106 -9.85 -13.79 -6.29
N SER A 107 -10.38 -12.58 -6.47
CA SER A 107 -11.55 -12.11 -5.72
C SER A 107 -12.81 -12.86 -6.15
N SER A 108 -13.72 -13.14 -5.21
CA SER A 108 -15.08 -13.61 -5.53
C SER A 108 -16.03 -12.47 -5.91
N PHE A 109 -15.61 -11.22 -5.76
CA PHE A 109 -16.41 -10.05 -6.13
C PHE A 109 -16.21 -9.73 -7.61
N ASP A 110 -17.31 -9.40 -8.29
CA ASP A 110 -17.28 -8.80 -9.62
C ASP A 110 -17.19 -7.27 -9.49
N TYR A 111 -16.30 -6.68 -10.29
CA TYR A 111 -16.02 -5.24 -10.29
C TYR A 111 -16.41 -4.59 -11.64
N SER A 112 -17.25 -5.28 -12.43
CA SER A 112 -17.77 -4.84 -13.72
C SER A 112 -18.66 -3.61 -13.66
#